data_AF-A0A9D1ETN2-F1
#
_entry.id   AF-A0A9D1ETN2-F1
#
_cell.length_a   1.000
_cell.length_b   1.000
_cell.length_c   1.000
_cell.angle_alpha   90.00
_cell.angle_beta   90.00
_cell.angle_gamma   90.00
#
_symmetry.space_group_name_H-M   'P 1'
#
loop_
_entity.id
_entity.type
_entity.pdbx_description
1 polymer ?
#
loop_
_entity_poly.entity_id
_entity_poly.type
_entity_poly.pdbx_seq_one_letter_code
_entity_poly.pdbx_strand_id
1 'polypeptide(L)'
;MRLARMFGTRLETFKKVMESLKGIPREYGDAAYEFQFLEGLKLCFVLWAGDEEFPPSAQILFSDNFPLAYAAEDAAYIGDVVLDYMKRFFFLCSR
;
A
#
# COMPACT_ATOMS: atom_id res chain seq x y z
N MET A 1 3.28 10.06 -5.30
CA MET A 1 2.94 9.34 -4.05
C MET A 1 4.15 8.54 -3.57
N ARG A 2 4.35 8.37 -2.25
CA ARG A 2 5.53 7.69 -1.65
C ARG A 2 5.61 6.18 -1.93
N LEU A 3 4.48 5.47 -2.02
CA LEU A 3 4.45 4.04 -2.37
C LEU A 3 5.09 3.75 -3.74
N ALA A 4 4.69 4.49 -4.78
CA ALA A 4 5.26 4.34 -6.12
C ALA A 4 6.78 4.59 -6.14
N ARG A 5 7.27 5.56 -5.36
CA ARG A 5 8.72 5.82 -5.24
C ARG A 5 9.47 4.67 -4.55
N MET A 6 8.82 3.96 -3.63
CA MET A 6 9.42 2.84 -2.89
C MET A 6 9.43 1.54 -3.71
N PHE A 7 8.36 1.26 -4.44
CA PHE A 7 8.13 -0.06 -5.04
C PHE A 7 7.82 -0.06 -6.54
N GLY A 8 7.77 1.10 -7.21
CA GLY A 8 7.33 1.23 -8.60
C GLY A 8 8.11 0.41 -9.63
N THR A 9 9.33 -0.03 -9.31
CA THR A 9 10.14 -0.94 -10.13
C THR A 9 10.43 -2.28 -9.43
N ARG A 10 9.76 -2.55 -8.30
CA ARG A 10 10.02 -3.65 -7.37
C ARG A 10 8.72 -4.35 -6.96
N LEU A 11 7.88 -4.73 -7.94
CA LEU A 11 6.59 -5.38 -7.72
C LEU A 11 6.68 -6.63 -6.82
N GLU A 12 7.68 -7.48 -7.05
CA GLU A 12 7.87 -8.70 -6.25
C GLU A 12 8.20 -8.42 -4.79
N THR A 13 8.94 -7.34 -4.53
CA THR A 13 9.19 -6.88 -3.15
C THR A 13 7.91 -6.36 -2.51
N PHE A 14 7.10 -5.59 -3.25
CA PHE A 14 5.81 -5.11 -2.76
C PHE A 14 4.89 -6.28 -2.38
N LYS A 15 4.73 -7.28 -3.27
CA LYS A 15 3.93 -8.49 -3.00
C LYS A 15 4.36 -9.17 -1.71
N LYS A 16 5.66 -9.45 -1.53
CA LYS A 16 6.19 -10.09 -0.31
C LYS A 16 5.90 -9.30 0.97
N VAL A 17 6.02 -7.97 0.92
CA VAL A 17 5.71 -7.12 2.09
C VAL A 17 4.20 -7.12 2.36
N MET A 18 3.35 -7.08 1.33
CA MET A 18 1.90 -7.12 1.54
C MET A 18 1.44 -8.48 2.07
N GLU A 19 2.03 -9.57 1.59
CA GLU A 19 1.78 -10.93 2.12
C GLU A 19 2.18 -11.05 3.59
N SER A 20 3.29 -10.44 4.03
CA SER A 20 3.68 -10.43 5.45
C SER A 20 2.72 -9.63 6.33
N LEU A 21 2.02 -8.65 5.74
CA LEU A 21 0.91 -7.92 6.36
C LEU A 21 -0.42 -8.70 6.33
N LYS A 22 -0.42 -9.95 5.89
CA LYS A 22 -1.63 -10.76 5.65
C LYS A 22 -2.58 -10.10 4.65
N GLY A 23 -2.02 -9.35 3.71
CA GLY A 23 -2.76 -8.74 2.61
C GLY A 23 -3.36 -9.79 1.70
N ILE A 24 -4.57 -9.49 1.23
CA ILE A 24 -5.34 -10.29 0.29
C ILE A 24 -5.19 -9.63 -1.09
N PRO A 25 -4.73 -10.35 -2.13
CA PRO A 25 -4.61 -9.80 -3.47
C PRO A 25 -5.94 -9.25 -4.00
N ARG A 26 -5.85 -8.18 -4.78
CA ARG A 26 -6.98 -7.56 -5.49
C ARG A 26 -6.64 -7.35 -6.95
N GLU A 27 -7.65 -7.34 -7.80
CA GLU A 27 -7.52 -7.21 -9.25
C GLU A 27 -7.54 -5.73 -9.67
N TYR A 28 -6.57 -4.95 -9.18
CA TYR A 28 -6.35 -3.55 -9.55
C TYR A 28 -4.87 -3.29 -9.86
N GLY A 29 -4.59 -2.46 -10.87
CA GLY A 29 -3.24 -2.13 -11.29
C GLY A 29 -2.38 -3.35 -11.62
N ASP A 30 -1.07 -3.23 -11.51
CA ASP A 30 -0.14 -4.35 -11.70
C ASP A 30 0.02 -5.20 -10.43
N ALA A 31 -0.17 -4.57 -9.26
CA ALA A 31 -0.30 -5.26 -7.99
C ALA A 31 -1.19 -4.46 -7.04
N ALA A 32 -2.17 -5.14 -6.45
CA ALA A 32 -2.97 -4.57 -5.38
C ALA A 32 -3.23 -5.56 -4.26
N TYR A 33 -3.24 -5.05 -3.03
CA TYR A 33 -3.50 -5.85 -1.83
C TYR A 33 -4.34 -5.06 -0.84
N GLU A 34 -5.36 -5.72 -0.32
CA GLU A 34 -6.20 -5.24 0.77
C GLU A 34 -5.79 -5.92 2.07
N PHE A 35 -5.64 -5.16 3.14
CA PHE A 35 -5.40 -5.71 4.47
C PHE A 35 -6.22 -4.95 5.52
N GLN A 36 -6.43 -5.62 6.64
CA GLN A 36 -7.11 -5.01 7.78
C GLN A 36 -6.11 -4.14 8.55
N PHE A 37 -6.38 -2.84 8.61
CA PHE A 37 -5.58 -1.88 9.38
C PHE A 37 -6.00 -1.88 10.85
N LEU A 38 -7.32 -1.86 11.09
CA LEU A 38 -7.95 -1.89 12.41
C LEU A 38 -9.26 -2.68 12.31
N GLU A 39 -9.88 -3.00 13.44
CA GLU A 39 -11.13 -3.77 13.44
C GLU A 39 -12.21 -3.10 12.58
N GLY A 40 -12.66 -3.81 11.54
CA GLY A 40 -13.63 -3.30 10.56
C GLY A 40 -13.08 -2.27 9.56
N LEU A 41 -11.84 -1.80 9.69
CA LEU A 41 -11.24 -0.79 8.82
C LEU A 41 -10.15 -1.39 7.94
N LYS A 42 -10.28 -1.19 6.63
CA LYS A 42 -9.39 -1.80 5.64
C LYS A 42 -8.76 -0.76 4.75
N LEU A 43 -7.54 -1.08 4.32
CA LEU A 43 -6.81 -0.31 3.32
C LEU A 43 -6.50 -1.21 2.13
N CYS A 44 -6.62 -0.68 0.92
CA CYS A 44 -6.16 -1.35 -0.29
C CYS A 44 -5.11 -0.49 -0.97
N PHE A 45 -3.91 -1.05 -1.15
CA PHE A 45 -2.80 -0.38 -1.79
C PHE A 45 -2.73 -0.88 -3.23
N VAL A 46 -2.76 0.03 -4.19
CA VAL A 46 -2.68 -0.26 -5.62
C VAL A 46 -1.40 0.35 -6.17
N LEU A 47 -0.67 -0.44 -6.94
CA LEU A 47 0.59 -0.07 -7.55
C LEU A 47 0.54 -0.36 -9.05
N TRP A 48 0.85 0.67 -9.83
CA TRP A 48 1.14 0.56 -11.25
C TRP A 48 2.64 0.74 -11.43
N ALA A 49 3.30 -0.27 -11.98
CA ALA A 49 4.70 -0.17 -12.35
C ALA A 49 4.85 0.85 -13.48
N GLY A 50 6.01 1.50 -13.51
CA GLY A 50 6.34 2.37 -14.63
C GLY A 50 6.77 1.55 -15.83
N ASP A 51 6.53 2.09 -17.01
CA ASP A 51 7.05 1.58 -18.28
C ASP A 51 7.90 2.67 -18.98
N GLU A 52 8.17 2.51 -20.27
CA GLU A 52 8.96 3.47 -21.05
C GLU A 52 8.23 4.81 -21.26
N GLU A 53 6.89 4.81 -21.19
CA GLU A 53 6.05 5.95 -21.52
C GLU A 53 5.55 6.67 -20.24
N PHE A 54 5.27 5.92 -19.17
CA PHE A 54 4.67 6.41 -17.95
C PHE A 54 5.49 6.10 -16.70
N PRO A 55 5.67 7.07 -15.78
CA PRO A 55 6.30 6.80 -14.50
C PRO A 55 5.41 5.91 -13.61
N PRO A 56 5.99 5.16 -12.65
CA PRO A 56 5.19 4.37 -11.73
C PRO A 56 4.24 5.24 -10.92
N SER A 57 3.03 4.73 -10.70
CA SER A 57 1.99 5.42 -9.94
C SER A 57 1.39 4.49 -8.87
N ALA A 58 0.72 5.08 -7.90
CA ALA A 58 0.15 4.33 -6.80
C ALA A 58 -1.04 5.07 -6.19
N GLN A 59 -1.90 4.29 -5.54
CA GLN A 59 -3.08 4.79 -4.83
C GLN A 59 -3.30 3.98 -3.55
N ILE A 60 -3.87 4.64 -2.53
CA ILE A 60 -4.40 3.98 -1.33
C ILE A 60 -5.90 4.22 -1.32
N LEU A 61 -6.66 3.14 -1.23
CA LEU A 61 -8.10 3.14 -1.04
C LEU A 61 -8.41 2.80 0.41
N PHE A 62 -9.45 3.45 0.94
CA PHE A 62 -9.95 3.26 2.28
C PHE A 62 -11.34 2.63 2.20
N SER A 63 -11.69 1.76 3.14
CA SER A 63 -13.04 1.21 3.22
C SER A 63 -14.09 2.33 3.40
N ASP A 64 -15.31 2.06 2.98
CA ASP A 64 -16.43 3.01 3.01
C ASP A 64 -16.78 3.54 4.42
N ASN A 65 -16.53 2.73 5.44
CA ASN A 65 -16.74 3.06 6.84
C ASN A 65 -15.57 3.85 7.47
N PHE A 66 -14.48 4.11 6.74
CA PHE A 66 -13.33 4.84 7.28
C PHE A 66 -13.66 6.27 7.76
N PRO A 67 -14.49 7.06 7.04
CA PRO A 67 -14.91 8.39 7.50
C PRO A 67 -15.76 8.38 8.78
N LEU A 68 -16.28 7.23 9.21
CA LEU A 68 -16.98 7.12 10.50
C LEU A 68 -16.02 7.13 11.69
N ALA A 69 -14.75 6.78 11.46
CA ALA A 69 -13.73 6.66 12.49
C ALA A 69 -12.67 7.77 12.42
N TYR A 70 -12.35 8.26 11.23
CA TYR A 70 -11.23 9.16 10.99
C TYR A 70 -11.58 10.29 10.01
N ALA A 71 -11.01 11.48 10.23
CA ALA A 71 -11.11 12.56 9.27
C ALA A 71 -10.19 12.32 8.06
N ALA A 72 -10.38 13.09 6.98
CA ALA A 72 -9.56 12.97 5.78
C ALA A 72 -8.06 13.25 6.02
N GLU A 73 -7.73 14.15 6.96
CA GLU A 73 -6.35 14.43 7.37
C GLU A 73 -5.70 13.22 8.05
N ASP A 74 -6.43 12.58 8.98
CA ASP A 74 -5.97 11.36 9.65
C ASP A 74 -5.76 10.21 8.65
N ALA A 75 -6.64 10.07 7.66
CA ALA A 75 -6.50 9.06 6.61
C ALA A 75 -5.18 9.21 5.84
N ALA A 76 -4.81 10.46 5.48
CA ALA A 76 -3.52 10.74 4.83
C ALA A 76 -2.34 10.34 5.72
N TYR A 77 -2.39 10.66 7.02
CA TYR A 77 -1.35 10.31 7.98
C TYR A 77 -1.24 8.79 8.20
N ILE A 78 -2.37 8.09 8.30
CA ILE A 78 -2.43 6.62 8.43
C ILE A 78 -1.74 5.94 7.24
N GLY A 79 -1.98 6.44 6.02
CA GLY A 79 -1.28 5.96 4.83
C GLY A 79 0.24 6.05 4.97
N ASP A 80 0.76 7.17 5.49
CA ASP A 80 2.20 7.37 5.71
C ASP A 80 2.78 6.47 6.81
N VAL A 81 2.05 6.26 7.91
CA VAL A 81 2.44 5.35 9.00
C VAL A 81 2.59 3.92 8.48
N VAL A 82 1.64 3.45 7.67
CA VAL A 82 1.72 2.12 7.05
C VAL A 82 2.94 2.05 6.12
N LEU A 83 3.19 3.07 5.32
CA LEU A 83 4.36 3.11 4.43
C LEU A 83 5.68 3.08 5.21
N ASP A 84 5.77 3.74 6.37
CA ASP A 84 6.93 3.65 7.26
C ASP A 84 7.14 2.24 7.79
N TYR A 85 6.06 1.56 8.17
CA TYR A 85 6.11 0.17 8.61
C TYR A 85 6.61 -0.75 7.49
N MET A 86 6.03 -0.62 6.29
CA MET A 86 6.46 -1.37 5.10
C MET A 86 7.95 -1.14 4.78
N LYS A 87 8.42 0.11 4.89
CA LYS A 87 9.82 0.46 4.66
C LYS A 87 10.77 -0.28 5.62
N ARG A 88 10.40 -0.38 6.90
CA ARG A 88 11.21 -1.12 7.90
C ARG A 88 11.24 -2.61 7.59
N PHE A 89 10.09 -3.19 7.21
CA PHE A 89 10.00 -4.59 6.84
C PHE A 89 10.84 -4.91 5.60
N PHE A 90 10.85 -4.01 4.61
CA PHE A 90 11.71 -4.11 3.43
C PHE A 90 13.21 -4.22 3.80
N PHE A 91 13.71 -3.39 4.72
CA PHE A 91 15.12 -3.47 5.15
C PHE A 91 15.44 -4.76 5.90
N LEU A 92 14.47 -5.34 6.63
CA LEU A 92 14.64 -6.61 7.33
C LEU A 92 14.69 -7.81 6.38
N CYS A 93 13.86 -7.82 5.32
CA CYS A 93 13.86 -8.90 4.32
C CYS A 93 14.93 -8.77 3.23
N SER A 94 15.68 -7.67 3.17
CA SER A 94 16.76 -7.45 2.18
C SER A 94 18.16 -7.80 2.72
N ARG A 95 18.24 -8.38 3.92
CA ARG A 95 19.44 -9.01 4.50
C ARG A 95 19.28 -10.52 4.46
#